data_AF-A0A2I1HSZ5-F1
#
_entry.id   AF-A0A2I1HSZ5-F1
#
_cell.length_a   1.000
_cell.length_b   1.000
_cell.length_c   1.000
_cell.angle_alpha   90.00
_cell.angle_beta   90.00
_cell.angle_gamma   90.00
#
_symmetry.space_group_name_H-M   'P 1'
#
loop_
_entity.id
_entity.type
_entity.pdbx_description
1 polymer ?
#
loop_
_entity_poly.entity_id
_entity_poly.type
_entity_poly.pdbx_seq_one_letter_code
_entity_poly.pdbx_strand_id
1 'polypeptide(L)'
;MGPDKKIMLEKFPVSQFIPGTRGEDIEKLWREFYRLYMILHKAHLSDQEIDQFEIDAQNWIRIFCRPTQGRINSPIQIPGLYRKEDVTPYMHVFAKHVPQFLRQLKEKGLSLQILSTSSIEKKNHNQVRLFFGGTTMGGGTDGKSVVYNIMSFENRQLFYLINNTPKKIVARNIDVNKEN
;
A
#
# COMPACT_ATOMS: atom_id res chain seq x y z
N MET A 1 -0.62 -0.02 0.40
CA MET A 1 -1.23 0.71 -0.74
C MET A 1 -2.69 1.02 -0.44
N GLY A 2 -3.16 2.24 -0.74
CA GLY A 2 -4.54 2.68 -0.46
C GLY A 2 -5.60 1.96 -1.31
N PRO A 3 -6.88 1.97 -0.91
CA PRO A 3 -7.96 1.22 -1.56
C PRO A 3 -8.11 1.54 -3.07
N ASP A 4 -8.13 2.82 -3.45
CA ASP A 4 -8.35 3.23 -4.85
C ASP A 4 -7.21 2.77 -5.75
N LYS A 5 -5.97 2.85 -5.27
CA LYS A 5 -4.79 2.36 -6.01
C LYS A 5 -4.85 0.84 -6.25
N LYS A 6 -5.40 0.08 -5.29
CA LYS A 6 -5.62 -1.36 -5.48
C LYS A 6 -6.69 -1.64 -6.53
N ILE A 7 -7.81 -0.91 -6.48
CA ILE A 7 -8.89 -1.03 -7.46
C ILE A 7 -8.38 -0.72 -8.87
N MET A 8 -7.55 0.33 -9.00
CA MET A 8 -6.91 0.67 -10.27
C MET A 8 -6.06 -0.48 -10.81
N LEU A 9 -5.19 -1.07 -9.99
CA LEU A 9 -4.34 -2.18 -10.43
C LEU A 9 -5.11 -3.48 -10.73
N GLU A 10 -6.21 -3.73 -10.01
CA GLU A 10 -6.98 -4.96 -10.13
C GLU A 10 -8.01 -4.93 -11.26
N LYS A 11 -8.69 -3.79 -11.45
CA LYS A 11 -9.93 -3.72 -12.24
C LYS A 11 -9.90 -2.73 -13.40
N PHE A 12 -8.96 -1.79 -13.44
CA PHE A 12 -8.97 -0.74 -14.45
C PHE A 12 -8.68 -1.32 -15.86
N PRO A 13 -9.58 -1.15 -16.83
CA PRO A 13 -9.46 -1.78 -18.14
C PRO A 13 -8.61 -0.90 -19.09
N VAL A 14 -7.29 -0.92 -18.92
CA VAL A 14 -6.37 -0.09 -19.73
C VAL A 14 -6.56 -0.30 -21.23
N SER A 15 -6.82 -1.54 -21.65
CA SER A 15 -7.05 -1.90 -23.05
C SER A 15 -8.25 -1.19 -23.70
N GLN A 16 -9.23 -0.71 -22.93
CA GLN A 16 -10.36 0.05 -23.46
C GLN A 16 -9.99 1.51 -23.81
N PHE A 17 -8.94 2.05 -23.20
CA PHE A 17 -8.51 3.44 -23.37
C PHE A 17 -7.27 3.58 -24.26
N ILE A 18 -6.45 2.53 -24.34
CA ILE A 18 -5.26 2.49 -25.20
C ILE A 18 -5.51 1.44 -26.30
N PRO A 19 -5.74 1.86 -27.56
CA PRO A 19 -6.07 0.92 -28.62
C PRO A 19 -4.87 0.04 -29.00
N GLY A 20 -5.18 -1.15 -29.50
CA GLY A 20 -4.21 -2.12 -30.01
C GLY A 20 -3.49 -2.93 -28.94
N THR A 21 -2.55 -3.76 -29.38
CA THR A 21 -1.79 -4.71 -28.53
C THR A 21 -1.03 -4.03 -27.40
N ARG A 22 -0.67 -2.75 -27.56
CA ARG A 22 -0.02 -1.96 -26.51
C ARG A 22 -0.90 -1.84 -25.26
N GLY A 23 -2.19 -1.58 -25.40
CA GLY A 23 -3.10 -1.43 -24.26
C GLY A 23 -3.24 -2.74 -23.49
N GLU A 24 -3.40 -3.84 -24.20
CA GLU A 24 -3.45 -5.19 -23.63
C GLU A 24 -2.15 -5.56 -22.89
N ASP A 25 -1.00 -5.25 -23.47
CA ASP A 25 0.31 -5.53 -22.86
C ASP A 25 0.53 -4.70 -21.58
N ILE A 26 0.13 -3.42 -21.57
CA ILE A 26 0.19 -2.57 -20.37
C ILE A 26 -0.75 -3.12 -19.29
N GLU A 27 -1.96 -3.54 -19.68
CA GLU A 27 -2.92 -4.11 -18.74
C GLU A 27 -2.37 -5.39 -18.10
N LYS A 28 -1.86 -6.32 -18.90
CA LYS A 28 -1.22 -7.56 -18.41
C LYS A 28 -0.04 -7.27 -17.48
N LEU A 29 0.80 -6.30 -17.83
CA LEU A 29 1.94 -5.89 -17.01
C LEU A 29 1.53 -5.42 -15.62
N TRP A 30 0.47 -4.61 -15.51
CA TRP A 30 -0.02 -4.12 -14.21
C TRP A 30 -0.82 -5.17 -13.44
N ARG A 31 -1.52 -6.09 -14.13
CA ARG A 31 -2.14 -7.26 -13.50
C ARG A 31 -1.09 -8.19 -12.89
N GLU A 32 0.03 -8.42 -13.57
CA GLU A 32 1.16 -9.18 -13.02
C GLU A 32 1.78 -8.47 -11.82
N PHE A 33 1.94 -7.14 -11.87
CA PHE A 33 2.37 -6.39 -10.69
C PHE A 33 1.42 -6.55 -9.50
N TYR A 34 0.11 -6.50 -9.74
CA TYR A 34 -0.89 -6.73 -8.68
C TYR A 34 -0.78 -8.13 -8.08
N ARG A 35 -0.64 -9.17 -8.92
CA ARG A 35 -0.42 -10.56 -8.46
C ARG A 35 0.81 -10.65 -7.56
N LEU A 36 1.94 -10.10 -7.99
CA LEU A 36 3.18 -10.08 -7.21
C LEU A 36 3.02 -9.29 -5.90
N TYR A 37 2.34 -8.14 -5.94
CA TYR A 37 2.03 -7.36 -4.75
C TYR A 37 1.19 -8.18 -3.74
N MET A 38 0.23 -8.97 -4.20
CA MET A 38 -0.59 -9.80 -3.31
C MET A 38 0.20 -10.91 -2.63
N ILE A 39 1.25 -11.45 -3.28
CA ILE A 39 2.16 -12.44 -2.66
C ILE A 39 2.86 -11.84 -1.43
N LEU A 40 3.26 -10.57 -1.49
CA LEU A 40 3.89 -9.86 -0.35
C LEU A 40 2.96 -9.68 0.86
N HIS A 41 1.64 -9.85 0.65
CA HIS A 41 0.63 -9.77 1.71
C HIS A 41 0.22 -11.15 2.25
N LYS A 42 0.91 -12.23 1.87
CA LYS A 42 0.72 -13.53 2.52
C LYS A 42 1.42 -13.54 3.87
N ALA A 43 0.76 -14.13 4.88
CA ALA A 43 1.33 -14.29 6.22
C ALA A 43 2.52 -15.26 6.22
N HIS A 44 2.45 -16.31 5.39
CA HIS A 44 3.48 -17.33 5.26
C HIS A 44 3.75 -17.61 3.78
N LEU A 45 5.02 -17.71 3.44
CA LEU A 45 5.51 -18.04 2.11
C LEU A 45 6.43 -19.26 2.19
N SER A 46 6.22 -20.22 1.31
CA SER A 46 7.14 -21.34 1.07
C SER A 46 8.38 -20.89 0.29
N ASP A 47 9.46 -21.70 0.31
CA ASP A 47 10.67 -21.36 -0.49
C ASP A 47 10.36 -21.34 -1.97
N GLN A 48 9.56 -22.29 -2.45
CA GLN A 48 9.12 -22.36 -3.84
C GLN A 48 8.34 -21.09 -4.26
N GLU A 49 7.47 -20.56 -3.39
CA GLU A 49 6.76 -19.31 -3.68
C GLU A 49 7.70 -18.11 -3.73
N ILE A 50 8.75 -18.08 -2.89
CA ILE A 50 9.76 -17.01 -2.90
C ILE A 50 10.61 -17.09 -4.17
N ASP A 51 11.04 -18.28 -4.57
CA ASP A 51 11.82 -18.50 -5.78
C ASP A 51 11.01 -18.15 -7.04
N GLN A 52 9.74 -18.56 -7.08
CA GLN A 52 8.83 -18.18 -8.16
C GLN A 52 8.60 -16.66 -8.18
N PHE A 53 8.42 -16.03 -7.02
CA PHE A 53 8.30 -14.58 -6.92
C PHE A 53 9.54 -13.87 -7.47
N GLU A 54 10.75 -14.35 -7.17
CA GLU A 54 11.98 -13.78 -7.72
C GLU A 54 12.02 -13.84 -9.24
N ILE A 55 11.73 -15.00 -9.82
CA ILE A 55 11.69 -15.21 -11.26
C ILE A 55 10.66 -14.29 -11.91
N ASP A 56 9.46 -14.25 -11.36
CA ASP A 56 8.35 -13.47 -11.89
C ASP A 56 8.60 -11.97 -11.76
N ALA A 57 9.16 -11.49 -10.65
CA ALA A 57 9.48 -10.08 -10.44
C ALA A 57 10.59 -9.61 -11.40
N GLN A 58 11.59 -10.45 -11.67
CA GLN A 58 12.61 -10.14 -12.67
C GLN A 58 12.04 -10.14 -14.09
N ASN A 59 11.17 -11.10 -14.42
CA ASN A 59 10.48 -11.13 -15.70
C ASN A 59 9.55 -9.92 -15.88
N TRP A 60 8.88 -9.48 -14.82
CA TRP A 60 8.06 -8.28 -14.82
C TRP A 60 8.88 -7.03 -15.22
N ILE A 61 10.07 -6.83 -14.64
CA ILE A 61 10.99 -5.75 -15.05
C ILE A 61 11.44 -5.90 -16.51
N ARG A 62 11.73 -7.13 -16.96
CA ARG A 62 12.11 -7.39 -18.36
C ARG A 62 11.00 -7.02 -19.33
N ILE A 63 9.75 -7.36 -19.02
CA ILE A 63 8.58 -7.00 -19.83
C ILE A 63 8.37 -5.49 -19.79
N PHE A 64 8.45 -4.86 -18.61
CA PHE A 64 8.37 -3.40 -18.46
C PHE A 64 9.34 -2.68 -19.41
N CYS A 65 10.60 -3.15 -19.48
CA CYS A 65 11.65 -2.58 -20.32
C CYS A 65 11.71 -3.17 -21.75
N ARG A 66 10.65 -3.84 -22.22
CA ARG A 66 10.66 -4.48 -23.55
C ARG A 66 10.95 -3.42 -24.62
N PRO A 67 12.05 -3.55 -25.39
CA PRO A 67 12.36 -2.58 -26.43
C PRO A 67 11.41 -2.72 -27.61
N THR A 68 11.30 -1.65 -28.41
CA THR A 68 10.61 -1.71 -29.69
C THR A 68 11.31 -2.72 -30.61
N GLN A 69 10.53 -3.64 -31.17
CA GLN A 69 11.03 -4.68 -32.08
C GLN A 69 10.63 -4.35 -33.52
N GLY A 70 11.52 -4.68 -34.46
CA GLY A 70 11.31 -4.43 -35.89
C GLY A 70 12.04 -3.19 -36.40
N ARG A 71 12.00 -3.01 -37.72
CA ARG A 71 12.67 -1.90 -38.41
C ARG A 71 11.90 -0.59 -38.16
N ILE A 72 12.63 0.52 -38.02
CA ILE A 72 12.04 1.86 -37.86
C ILE A 72 11.10 2.13 -39.03
N ASN A 73 9.87 2.59 -38.73
CA ASN A 73 8.80 2.88 -39.69
C ASN A 73 8.26 1.66 -40.48
N SER A 74 8.46 0.44 -39.98
CA SER A 74 7.81 -0.76 -40.54
C SER A 74 6.38 -0.91 -40.00
N PRO A 75 5.39 -1.30 -40.82
CA PRO A 75 4.05 -1.66 -40.36
C PRO A 75 4.02 -2.83 -39.36
N ILE A 76 5.10 -3.63 -39.32
CA ILE A 76 5.25 -4.81 -38.46
C ILE A 76 5.97 -4.44 -37.14
N GLN A 77 6.26 -3.16 -36.90
CA GLN A 77 6.94 -2.72 -35.69
C GLN A 77 6.08 -2.98 -34.45
N ILE A 78 6.64 -3.70 -33.47
CA ILE A 78 6.00 -3.91 -32.17
C ILE A 78 6.56 -2.87 -31.20
N PRO A 79 5.75 -1.89 -30.76
CA PRO A 79 6.23 -0.87 -29.85
C PRO A 79 6.65 -1.47 -28.50
N GLY A 80 7.80 -1.02 -28.01
CA GLY A 80 8.26 -1.31 -26.65
C GLY A 80 7.34 -0.68 -25.62
N LEU A 81 7.38 -1.14 -24.37
CA LEU A 81 6.46 -0.65 -23.33
C LEU A 81 6.96 0.63 -22.66
N TYR A 82 7.96 0.52 -21.81
CA TYR A 82 8.61 1.62 -21.10
C TYR A 82 10.12 1.58 -21.34
N ARG A 83 10.80 2.69 -21.02
CA ARG A 83 12.25 2.78 -21.20
C ARG A 83 12.97 2.27 -19.96
N LYS A 84 14.27 1.97 -20.12
CA LYS A 84 15.10 1.51 -18.99
C LYS A 84 15.31 2.63 -17.97
N GLU A 85 15.29 3.88 -18.42
CA GLU A 85 15.43 5.06 -17.57
C GLU A 85 14.19 5.31 -16.69
N ASP A 86 13.04 4.72 -17.06
CA ASP A 86 11.79 4.81 -16.29
C ASP A 86 11.75 3.83 -15.10
N VAL A 87 12.77 2.97 -14.95
CA VAL A 87 12.86 2.04 -13.83
C VAL A 87 13.19 2.81 -12.55
N THR A 88 12.20 2.86 -11.66
CA THR A 88 12.37 3.54 -10.37
C THR A 88 13.23 2.73 -9.39
N PRO A 89 13.84 3.38 -8.37
CA PRO A 89 14.54 2.66 -7.30
C PRO A 89 13.66 1.61 -6.60
N TYR A 90 12.36 1.87 -6.44
CA TYR A 90 11.42 0.91 -5.85
C TYR A 90 11.27 -0.35 -6.70
N MET A 91 11.23 -0.21 -8.03
CA MET A 91 11.17 -1.35 -8.94
C MET A 91 12.45 -2.20 -8.89
N HIS A 92 13.61 -1.55 -8.79
CA HIS A 92 14.88 -2.24 -8.59
C HIS A 92 14.88 -3.03 -7.28
N VAL A 93 14.53 -2.39 -6.16
CA VAL A 93 14.43 -3.06 -4.85
C VAL A 93 13.45 -4.21 -4.88
N PHE A 94 12.29 -4.01 -5.51
CA PHE A 94 11.25 -5.03 -5.64
C PHE A 94 11.73 -6.30 -6.34
N ALA A 95 12.45 -6.19 -7.46
CA ALA A 95 12.88 -7.36 -8.22
C ALA A 95 14.21 -7.96 -7.74
N LYS A 96 15.08 -7.18 -7.07
CA LYS A 96 16.43 -7.63 -6.70
C LYS A 96 16.63 -7.91 -5.21
N HIS A 97 15.95 -7.19 -4.32
CA HIS A 97 16.21 -7.24 -2.88
C HIS A 97 15.06 -7.84 -2.09
N VAL A 98 13.81 -7.65 -2.51
CA VAL A 98 12.64 -8.23 -1.82
C VAL A 98 12.72 -9.75 -1.68
N PRO A 99 13.11 -10.55 -2.70
CA PRO A 99 13.26 -12.00 -2.51
C PRO A 99 14.23 -12.37 -1.39
N GLN A 100 15.37 -11.68 -1.30
CA GLN A 100 16.33 -11.87 -0.21
C GLN A 100 15.72 -11.53 1.15
N PHE A 101 14.97 -10.43 1.25
CA PHE A 101 14.27 -10.06 2.49
C PHE A 101 13.22 -11.09 2.88
N LEU A 102 12.48 -11.65 1.91
CA LEU A 102 11.49 -12.70 2.18
C LEU A 102 12.16 -13.95 2.77
N ARG A 103 13.31 -14.38 2.25
CA ARG A 103 14.08 -15.51 2.80
C ARG A 103 14.51 -15.23 4.25
N GLN A 104 15.10 -14.07 4.50
CA GLN A 104 15.56 -13.68 5.84
C GLN A 104 14.42 -13.54 6.87
N LEU A 105 13.26 -13.03 6.44
CA LEU A 105 12.10 -12.90 7.31
C LEU A 105 11.49 -14.27 7.61
N LYS A 106 11.40 -15.14 6.61
CA LYS A 106 10.92 -16.50 6.77
C LYS A 106 11.76 -17.28 7.78
N GLU A 107 13.08 -17.19 7.72
CA GLU A 107 13.99 -17.82 8.70
C GLU A 107 13.68 -17.39 10.16
N LYS A 108 13.16 -16.17 10.34
CA LYS A 108 12.76 -15.62 11.64
C LYS A 108 11.28 -15.87 11.99
N GLY A 109 10.54 -16.58 11.15
CA GLY A 109 9.10 -16.78 11.30
C GLY A 109 8.28 -15.50 11.13
N LEU A 110 8.82 -14.50 10.42
CA LEU A 110 8.20 -13.20 10.21
C LEU A 110 7.72 -13.05 8.76
N SER A 111 6.81 -12.10 8.54
CA SER A 111 6.32 -11.72 7.22
C SER A 111 6.67 -10.27 6.91
N LEU A 112 6.68 -9.91 5.63
CA LEU A 112 6.97 -8.54 5.19
C LEU A 112 5.92 -7.53 5.69
N GLN A 113 4.71 -7.98 6.00
CA GLN A 113 3.64 -7.14 6.54
C GLN A 113 3.99 -6.52 7.90
N ILE A 114 4.80 -7.19 8.71
CA ILE A 114 5.20 -6.69 10.03
C ILE A 114 6.05 -5.42 9.90
N LEU A 115 6.79 -5.28 8.79
CA LEU A 115 7.60 -4.10 8.49
C LEU A 115 6.79 -2.98 7.82
N SER A 116 5.47 -3.15 7.64
CA SER A 116 4.61 -2.14 7.06
C SER A 116 4.40 -0.97 8.01
N THR A 117 4.56 0.25 7.50
CA THR A 117 4.23 1.49 8.22
C THR A 117 2.73 1.81 8.21
N SER A 118 1.88 0.97 7.61
CA SER A 118 0.43 1.21 7.50
C SER A 118 -0.26 1.44 8.85
N SER A 119 0.20 0.79 9.91
CA SER A 119 -0.36 0.96 11.26
C SER A 119 -0.07 2.36 11.82
N ILE A 120 1.10 2.92 11.50
CA ILE A 120 1.50 4.26 11.90
C ILE A 120 0.64 5.30 11.16
N GLU A 121 0.48 5.13 9.85
CA GLU A 121 -0.39 6.01 9.03
C GLU A 121 -1.84 5.99 9.51
N LYS A 122 -2.37 4.80 9.84
CA LYS A 122 -3.72 4.67 10.41
C LYS A 122 -3.83 5.34 11.77
N LYS A 123 -2.81 5.20 12.63
CA LYS A 123 -2.77 5.86 13.95
C LYS A 123 -2.76 7.38 13.78
N ASN A 124 -1.93 7.89 12.88
CA ASN A 124 -1.87 9.31 12.56
C ASN A 124 -3.23 9.83 12.05
N HIS A 125 -3.85 9.15 11.09
CA HIS A 125 -5.17 9.51 10.58
C HIS A 125 -6.24 9.55 11.69
N ASN A 126 -6.26 8.56 12.57
CA ASN A 126 -7.18 8.52 13.71
C ASN A 126 -6.93 9.67 14.69
N GLN A 127 -5.67 9.99 14.98
CA GLN A 127 -5.32 11.10 15.86
C GLN A 127 -5.73 12.45 15.28
N VAL A 128 -5.46 12.69 13.99
CA VAL A 128 -5.94 13.87 13.27
C VAL A 128 -7.47 13.95 13.36
N ARG A 129 -8.18 12.88 13.04
CA ARG A 129 -9.65 12.86 13.06
C ARG A 129 -10.23 13.13 14.46
N LEU A 130 -9.69 12.50 15.51
CA LEU A 130 -10.23 12.56 16.87
C LEU A 130 -9.89 13.86 17.60
N PHE A 131 -8.69 14.39 17.40
CA PHE A 131 -8.17 15.51 18.19
C PHE A 131 -8.03 16.81 17.40
N PHE A 132 -8.00 16.75 16.06
CA PHE A 132 -7.80 17.92 15.20
C PHE A 132 -8.95 18.15 14.20
N GLY A 133 -9.77 17.13 13.92
CA GLY A 133 -10.89 17.21 12.99
C GLY A 133 -12.08 18.06 13.47
N GLY A 134 -12.12 18.42 14.76
CA GLY A 134 -13.14 19.27 15.35
C GLY A 134 -12.60 20.49 16.10
N THR A 135 -11.28 20.70 16.15
CA THR A 135 -10.70 21.86 16.83
C THR A 135 -10.62 23.04 15.88
N THR A 136 -11.36 24.11 16.21
CA THR A 136 -11.01 25.46 15.81
C THR A 136 -9.52 25.71 16.11
N MET A 137 -8.84 26.49 15.28
CA MET A 137 -7.40 26.76 15.31
C MET A 137 -6.93 27.55 16.57
N GLY A 138 -7.50 27.29 17.75
CA GLY A 138 -7.36 28.11 18.97
C GLY A 138 -7.33 27.35 20.30
N GLY A 139 -7.18 26.02 20.30
CA GLY A 139 -7.07 25.22 21.54
C GLY A 139 -8.40 24.67 22.02
N GLY A 140 -8.36 23.47 22.60
CA GLY A 140 -9.54 22.78 23.13
C GLY A 140 -10.27 23.62 24.17
N THR A 141 -11.59 23.43 24.26
CA THR A 141 -12.49 24.17 25.17
C THR A 141 -12.19 23.93 26.66
N ASP A 142 -11.32 22.98 26.99
CA ASP A 142 -10.98 22.53 28.34
C ASP A 142 -9.62 23.04 28.85
N GLY A 143 -8.91 23.88 28.08
CA GLY A 143 -7.62 24.48 28.49
C GLY A 143 -6.45 23.50 28.56
N LYS A 144 -6.63 22.25 28.10
CA LYS A 144 -5.59 21.22 28.08
C LYS A 144 -4.91 21.14 26.72
N SER A 145 -3.63 20.77 26.71
CA SER A 145 -2.91 20.56 25.46
C SER A 145 -3.43 19.33 24.72
N VAL A 146 -3.36 19.36 23.39
CA VAL A 146 -3.74 18.20 22.55
C VAL A 146 -2.92 16.95 22.90
N VAL A 147 -1.65 17.15 23.26
CA VAL A 147 -0.76 16.06 23.71
C VAL A 147 -1.30 15.39 24.97
N TYR A 148 -1.77 16.16 25.95
CA TYR A 148 -2.40 15.61 27.15
C TYR A 148 -3.66 14.81 26.81
N ASN A 149 -4.49 15.31 25.90
CA ASN A 149 -5.72 14.64 25.48
C ASN A 149 -5.45 13.32 24.76
N ILE A 150 -4.45 13.28 23.86
CA ILE A 150 -3.99 12.05 23.21
C ILE A 150 -3.48 11.05 24.26
N MET A 151 -2.61 11.48 25.17
CA MET A 151 -2.02 10.62 26.20
C MET A 151 -3.09 10.03 27.13
N SER A 152 -4.02 10.86 27.60
CA SER A 152 -5.13 10.42 28.45
C SER A 152 -6.03 9.39 27.74
N PHE A 153 -6.34 9.63 26.46
CA PHE A 153 -7.12 8.70 25.65
C PHE A 153 -6.42 7.35 25.47
N GLU A 154 -5.15 7.35 25.06
CA GLU A 154 -4.38 6.13 24.83
C GLU A 154 -4.19 5.32 26.12
N ASN A 155 -3.87 5.99 27.24
CA ASN A 155 -3.77 5.34 28.56
C ASN A 155 -5.08 4.68 28.97
N ARG A 156 -6.22 5.33 28.71
CA ARG A 156 -7.54 4.76 28.99
C ARG A 156 -7.84 3.54 28.11
N GLN A 157 -7.45 3.57 26.83
CA GLN A 157 -7.59 2.40 25.96
C GLN A 157 -6.75 1.22 26.44
N LEU A 158 -5.51 1.47 26.89
CA LEU A 158 -4.63 0.44 27.47
C LEU A 158 -5.21 -0.15 28.75
N PHE A 159 -5.73 0.70 29.65
CA PHE A 159 -6.38 0.23 30.87
C PHE A 159 -7.55 -0.71 30.56
N TYR A 160 -8.40 -0.38 29.60
CA TYR A 160 -9.52 -1.24 29.20
C TYR A 160 -9.08 -2.57 28.60
N LEU A 161 -7.99 -2.57 27.81
CA LEU A 161 -7.39 -3.77 27.27
C LEU A 161 -6.84 -4.70 28.37
N ILE A 162 -6.10 -4.14 29.33
CA ILE A 162 -5.49 -4.91 30.43
C ILE A 162 -6.57 -5.49 31.35
N ASN A 163 -7.63 -4.73 31.63
CA ASN A 163 -8.68 -5.13 32.58
C ASN A 163 -9.87 -5.82 31.92
N ASN A 164 -9.75 -6.29 30.67
CA ASN A 164 -10.83 -6.93 29.89
C ASN A 164 -12.18 -6.18 29.97
N THR A 165 -12.14 -4.85 30.05
CA THR A 165 -13.35 -4.05 30.21
C THR A 165 -14.01 -3.87 28.84
N PRO A 166 -15.32 -4.13 28.68
CA PRO A 166 -15.99 -3.98 27.39
C PRO A 166 -15.82 -2.57 26.83
N LYS A 167 -15.25 -2.45 25.62
CA LYS A 167 -15.12 -1.18 24.91
C LYS A 167 -16.49 -0.73 24.38
N LYS A 168 -17.36 -0.17 25.23
CA LYS A 168 -18.42 0.72 24.75
C LYS A 168 -17.78 2.06 24.40
N ILE A 169 -17.22 2.16 23.20
CA ILE A 169 -16.94 3.46 22.59
C ILE A 169 -18.30 4.01 22.16
N VAL A 170 -18.99 4.69 23.07
CA VAL A 170 -19.92 5.73 22.63
C VAL A 170 -19.02 6.83 22.11
N ALA A 171 -18.81 6.87 20.79
CA ALA A 171 -18.27 8.04 20.16
C ALA A 171 -19.19 9.18 20.60
N ARG A 172 -18.71 10.05 21.50
CA ARG A 172 -19.35 11.34 21.71
C ARG A 172 -19.13 12.08 20.39
N ASN A 173 -20.06 11.89 19.45
CA ASN A 173 -20.37 12.97 18.54
C ASN A 173 -20.65 14.14 19.47
N ILE A 174 -19.77 15.12 19.45
CA ILE A 174 -20.05 16.41 20.05
C ILE A 174 -21.17 16.95 19.16
N ASP A 175 -22.41 16.63 19.52
CA ASP A 175 -23.58 17.26 18.89
C ASP A 175 -23.46 18.74 19.19
N VAL A 176 -23.06 19.49 18.16
CA VAL A 176 -23.18 20.94 18.10
C VAL A 176 -24.66 21.23 17.93
N ASN A 177 -25.43 21.04 19.00
CA ASN A 177 -26.80 21.52 19.16
C ASN A 177 -27.06 21.63 20.66
N LYS A 178 -26.56 22.72 21.25
CA LYS A 178 -27.24 23.35 22.38
C LYS A 178 -27.63 24.75 21.94
N GLU A 179 -28.86 24.84 21.48
CA GLU A 179 -29.61 26.09 21.42
C GLU A 179 -29.60 26.76 22.79
N ASN A 180 -29.38 28.08 22.78
CA ASN A 180 -30.04 29.04 23.66
C ASN A 180 -30.33 30.27 22.79
#